data_AF-A0A920JN81-F1
#
_entry.id   AF-A0A920JN81-F1
#
_cell.length_a   1.000
_cell.length_b   1.000
_cell.length_c   1.000
_cell.angle_alpha   90.00
_cell.angle_beta   90.00
_cell.angle_gamma   90.00
#
_symmetry.space_group_name_H-M   'P 1'
#
loop_
_entity.id
_entity.type
_entity.pdbx_description
1 polymer ?
#
loop_
_entity_poly.entity_id
_entity_poly.type
_entity_poly.pdbx_seq_one_letter_code
_entity_poly.pdbx_strand_id
1 'polypeptide(L)'
;MEEFKNFTMNFGPQHPAAHGVLRLVLQMDGEVIKNADPHIGLLHRATEKLAESKPYNQSIGYMDRLDYVSMMCNEHAYVLTIENLLNIDIPERAKYIRVMFDEITRILNHLLWLGAHALDIGAMSVFLYAFREREDLMDCYEAVSGTRMHATYYRPGGVFRDLPNQMPKYEKSQIRETSELDSLNINREGTLLDFLEDFVERFPKCIDEYENLLTDNRIWKQRTVGIGVVDADRAIELGFTGPMLRGSGVAWDLRKKQPYEVYDRLGFDIPIGKTVIHMIVI
;
A
#
# COMPACT_ATOMS: atom_id res chain seq x y z
N MET A 1 37.70 20.03 -28.76
CA MET A 1 36.56 19.86 -27.83
C MET A 1 35.47 19.21 -28.64
N GLU A 2 35.20 17.93 -28.42
CA GLU A 2 34.03 17.29 -29.02
C GLU A 2 32.77 17.92 -28.42
N GLU A 3 31.88 18.43 -29.26
CA GLU A 3 30.55 18.89 -28.87
C GLU A 3 29.71 17.66 -28.47
N PHE A 4 29.61 17.40 -27.17
CA PHE A 4 28.68 16.41 -26.66
C PHE A 4 27.25 16.90 -26.91
N LYS A 5 26.56 16.29 -27.88
CA LYS A 5 25.14 16.53 -28.13
C LYS A 5 24.33 15.83 -27.05
N ASN A 6 23.64 16.60 -26.22
CA ASN A 6 22.66 16.07 -25.28
C ASN A 6 21.58 15.28 -26.04
N PHE A 7 21.39 14.02 -25.68
CA PHE A 7 20.38 13.16 -26.27
C PHE A 7 19.09 13.26 -25.45
N THR A 8 17.95 13.47 -26.11
CA THR A 8 16.65 13.44 -25.44
C THR A 8 16.00 12.08 -25.67
N MET A 9 15.79 11.33 -24.60
CA MET A 9 15.10 10.05 -24.62
C MET A 9 13.69 10.21 -24.06
N ASN A 10 12.69 9.69 -24.78
CA ASN A 10 11.31 9.68 -24.31
C ASN A 10 10.99 8.28 -23.76
N PHE A 11 10.89 8.17 -22.45
CA PHE A 11 10.35 7.00 -21.79
C PHE A 11 8.82 7.05 -21.92
N GLY A 12 8.29 6.20 -22.80
CA GLY A 12 6.90 6.24 -23.22
C GLY A 12 5.92 5.84 -22.11
N PRO A 13 4.64 6.22 -22.27
CA PRO A 13 3.59 5.96 -21.28
C PRO A 13 3.27 4.47 -21.07
N GLN A 14 3.65 3.61 -22.02
CA GLN A 14 3.49 2.17 -21.95
C GLN A 14 4.88 1.53 -21.81
N HIS A 15 5.30 1.33 -20.56
CA HIS A 15 6.53 0.62 -20.24
C HIS A 15 6.31 -0.20 -18.95
N PRO A 16 6.82 -1.44 -18.85
CA PRO A 16 6.60 -2.29 -17.67
C PRO A 16 6.98 -1.60 -16.34
N ALA A 17 8.16 -0.95 -16.31
CA ALA A 17 8.64 -0.22 -15.13
C ALA A 17 7.88 1.09 -14.81
N ALA A 18 6.89 1.49 -15.61
CA ALA A 18 6.09 2.68 -15.34
C ALA A 18 4.97 2.42 -14.31
N HIS A 19 4.63 1.15 -14.03
CA HIS A 19 3.55 0.72 -13.14
C HIS A 19 2.26 1.53 -13.28
N GLY A 20 1.76 1.60 -14.51
CA GLY A 20 0.61 2.42 -14.87
C GLY A 20 0.91 3.17 -16.16
N VAL A 21 0.68 4.49 -16.13
CA VAL A 21 0.87 5.35 -17.29
C VAL A 21 1.68 6.58 -16.89
N LEU A 22 2.97 6.57 -17.25
CA LEU A 22 3.90 7.65 -16.95
C LEU A 22 4.78 7.92 -18.16
N ARG A 23 4.87 9.17 -18.58
CA ARG A 23 5.79 9.61 -19.63
C ARG A 23 6.93 10.41 -18.99
N LEU A 24 8.18 10.01 -19.22
CA LEU A 24 9.34 10.77 -18.76
C LEU A 24 10.17 11.23 -19.95
N VAL A 25 10.41 12.54 -20.06
CA VAL A 25 11.35 13.10 -21.03
C VAL A 25 12.69 13.27 -20.32
N LEU A 26 13.67 12.45 -20.69
CA LEU A 26 14.98 12.43 -20.08
C LEU A 26 15.99 13.10 -20.99
N GLN A 27 16.74 14.07 -20.45
CA GLN A 27 17.91 14.63 -21.10
C GLN A 27 19.14 13.93 -20.56
N MET A 28 19.84 13.21 -21.44
CA MET A 28 20.93 12.32 -21.08
C MET A 28 22.25 12.78 -21.70
N ASP A 29 23.32 12.59 -20.95
CA ASP A 29 24.71 12.75 -21.34
C ASP A 29 25.40 11.38 -21.18
N GLY A 30 25.39 10.59 -22.26
CA GLY A 30 25.71 9.17 -22.20
C GLY A 30 24.71 8.41 -21.32
N GLU A 31 25.19 7.82 -20.23
CA GLU A 31 24.37 7.08 -19.25
C GLU A 31 23.85 7.98 -18.11
N VAL A 32 24.34 9.23 -18.00
CA VAL A 32 23.99 10.13 -16.91
C VAL A 32 22.76 10.97 -17.27
N ILE A 33 21.73 10.91 -16.42
CA ILE A 33 20.55 11.75 -16.54
C ILE A 33 20.90 13.15 -16.01
N LYS A 34 20.80 14.19 -16.86
CA LYS A 34 21.01 15.59 -16.48
C LYS A 34 19.71 16.27 -16.03
N ASN A 35 18.62 15.94 -16.70
CA ASN A 35 17.31 16.47 -16.39
C ASN A 35 16.23 15.42 -16.69
N ALA A 36 15.19 15.40 -15.89
CA ALA A 36 14.04 14.52 -16.05
C ALA A 36 12.76 15.36 -15.91
N ASP A 37 11.94 15.36 -16.95
CA ASP A 37 10.66 16.04 -16.96
C ASP A 37 9.52 15.01 -16.97
N PRO A 38 8.86 14.76 -15.82
CA PRO A 38 7.76 13.82 -15.71
C PRO A 38 6.44 14.42 -16.19
N HIS A 39 5.91 13.90 -17.29
CA HIS A 39 4.62 14.28 -17.85
C HIS A 39 3.53 13.41 -17.24
N ILE A 40 2.82 13.98 -16.26
CA ILE A 40 1.69 13.34 -15.56
C ILE A 40 0.34 13.76 -16.15
N GLY A 41 -0.74 13.21 -15.62
CA GLY A 41 -2.11 13.58 -16.00
C GLY A 41 -2.78 12.66 -17.02
N LEU A 42 -2.08 11.62 -17.50
CA LEU A 42 -2.65 10.62 -18.43
C LEU A 42 -3.80 9.79 -17.80
N LEU A 43 -3.82 9.70 -16.47
CA LEU A 43 -4.92 9.10 -15.70
C LEU A 43 -5.77 10.16 -14.96
N HIS A 44 -5.66 11.44 -15.31
CA HIS A 44 -6.48 12.48 -14.69
C HIS A 44 -7.94 12.32 -15.11
N ARG A 45 -8.82 12.08 -14.13
CA ARG A 45 -10.26 11.86 -14.34
C ARG A 45 -11.15 12.96 -13.75
N ALA A 46 -10.54 14.08 -13.33
CA ALA A 46 -11.24 15.19 -12.65
C ALA A 46 -12.13 14.71 -11.48
N THR A 47 -11.62 13.76 -10.67
CA THR A 47 -12.36 13.16 -9.55
C THR A 47 -12.89 14.21 -8.58
N GLU A 48 -12.10 15.23 -8.27
CA GLU A 48 -12.49 16.36 -7.41
C GLU A 48 -13.70 17.09 -7.96
N LYS A 49 -13.73 17.35 -9.29
CA LYS A 49 -14.88 18.00 -9.94
C LYS A 49 -16.14 17.15 -9.90
N LEU A 50 -15.99 15.84 -10.03
CA LEU A 50 -17.12 14.91 -9.90
C LEU A 50 -17.65 14.89 -8.46
N ALA A 51 -16.77 14.96 -7.47
CA ALA A 51 -17.14 14.97 -6.06
C ALA A 51 -17.97 16.21 -5.67
N GLU A 52 -17.75 17.38 -6.29
CA GLU A 52 -18.55 18.59 -6.04
C GLU A 52 -20.04 18.42 -6.37
N SER A 53 -20.36 17.63 -7.39
CA SER A 53 -21.72 17.44 -7.87
C SER A 53 -22.50 16.35 -7.14
N LYS A 54 -21.82 15.55 -6.33
CA LYS A 54 -22.37 14.33 -5.73
C LYS A 54 -22.52 14.46 -4.22
N PRO A 55 -23.55 13.85 -3.61
CA PRO A 55 -23.64 13.77 -2.17
C PRO A 55 -22.43 13.06 -1.56
N TYR A 56 -22.02 13.46 -0.35
CA TYR A 56 -20.82 12.96 0.33
C TYR A 56 -20.70 11.43 0.35
N ASN A 57 -21.80 10.71 0.61
CA ASN A 57 -21.83 9.24 0.67
C ASN A 57 -21.59 8.56 -0.69
N GLN A 58 -21.95 9.21 -1.80
CA GLN A 58 -21.70 8.70 -3.15
C GLN A 58 -20.27 8.96 -3.59
N SER A 59 -19.61 9.96 -2.99
CA SER A 59 -18.22 10.32 -3.28
C SER A 59 -17.21 9.34 -2.68
N ILE A 60 -17.60 8.53 -1.68
CA ILE A 60 -16.71 7.56 -1.00
C ILE A 60 -16.07 6.60 -2.01
N GLY A 61 -16.85 6.00 -2.91
CA GLY A 61 -16.32 5.05 -3.91
C GLY A 61 -15.37 5.67 -4.95
N TYR A 62 -15.21 6.99 -4.98
CA TYR A 62 -14.13 7.63 -5.74
C TYR A 62 -12.81 7.64 -4.97
N MET A 63 -12.84 7.68 -3.64
CA MET A 63 -11.64 7.72 -2.79
C MET A 63 -10.89 6.40 -2.83
N ASP A 64 -11.60 5.26 -2.88
CA ASP A 64 -11.03 3.91 -3.08
C ASP A 64 -10.26 3.78 -4.41
N ARG A 65 -10.49 4.69 -5.35
CA ARG A 65 -9.97 4.65 -6.72
C ARG A 65 -8.88 5.69 -6.98
N LEU A 66 -8.49 6.46 -5.96
CA LEU A 66 -7.35 7.38 -6.02
C LEU A 66 -6.05 6.60 -5.85
N ASP A 67 -5.76 6.14 -4.63
CA ASP A 67 -4.80 5.06 -4.40
C ASP A 67 -5.58 3.73 -4.38
N TYR A 68 -5.54 3.02 -5.50
CA TYR A 68 -6.25 1.77 -5.70
C TYR A 68 -5.61 0.58 -4.96
N VAL A 69 -4.51 0.80 -4.24
CA VAL A 69 -3.79 -0.22 -3.46
C VAL A 69 -4.11 -0.06 -1.97
N SER A 70 -4.33 1.18 -1.50
CA SER A 70 -4.72 1.47 -0.12
C SER A 70 -6.15 2.02 0.01
N MET A 71 -7.11 1.23 -0.44
CA MET A 71 -8.52 1.62 -0.59
C MET A 71 -9.13 2.11 0.73
N MET A 72 -9.06 1.28 1.79
CA MET A 72 -9.69 1.62 3.08
C MET A 72 -9.02 2.79 3.78
N CYS A 73 -7.69 2.95 3.66
CA CYS A 73 -6.99 4.14 4.18
C CYS A 73 -7.50 5.45 3.54
N ASN A 74 -7.80 5.43 2.23
CA ASN A 74 -8.36 6.59 1.54
C ASN A 74 -9.80 6.87 1.97
N GLU A 75 -10.61 5.82 2.10
CA GLU A 75 -11.97 5.93 2.66
C GLU A 75 -11.90 6.56 4.06
N HIS A 76 -10.98 6.10 4.89
CA HIS A 76 -10.83 6.53 6.27
C HIS A 76 -10.51 8.00 6.36
N ALA A 77 -9.52 8.50 5.61
CA ALA A 77 -9.16 9.91 5.60
C ALA A 77 -10.37 10.80 5.22
N TYR A 78 -11.15 10.38 4.23
CA TYR A 78 -12.34 11.10 3.78
C TYR A 78 -13.47 11.08 4.82
N VAL A 79 -13.75 9.90 5.39
CA VAL A 79 -14.80 9.70 6.39
C VAL A 79 -14.47 10.42 7.71
N LEU A 80 -13.23 10.31 8.18
CA LEU A 80 -12.74 11.00 9.37
C LEU A 80 -12.85 12.52 9.22
N THR A 81 -12.60 13.05 8.03
CA THR A 81 -12.79 14.48 7.75
C THR A 81 -14.26 14.89 7.91
N ILE A 82 -15.20 14.10 7.39
CA ILE A 82 -16.63 14.37 7.54
C ILE A 82 -17.06 14.27 9.01
N GLU A 83 -16.58 13.27 9.74
CA GLU A 83 -16.91 13.06 11.16
C GLU A 83 -16.39 14.20 12.03
N ASN A 84 -15.18 14.69 11.76
CA ASN A 84 -14.62 15.88 12.39
C ASN A 84 -15.43 17.15 12.06
N LEU A 85 -15.87 17.32 10.81
CA LEU A 85 -16.72 18.46 10.44
C LEU A 85 -18.09 18.43 11.12
N LEU A 86 -18.65 17.24 11.35
CA LEU A 86 -19.93 17.05 12.02
C LEU A 86 -19.81 16.97 13.56
N ASN A 87 -18.58 16.92 14.11
CA ASN A 87 -18.29 16.69 15.53
C ASN A 87 -19.02 15.46 16.09
N ILE A 88 -18.97 14.33 15.37
CA ILE A 88 -19.59 13.08 15.79
C ILE A 88 -18.52 12.15 16.37
N ASP A 89 -18.78 11.59 17.55
CA ASP A 89 -17.99 10.50 18.09
C ASP A 89 -18.58 9.14 17.70
N ILE A 90 -17.68 8.20 17.39
CA ILE A 90 -18.01 6.91 16.77
C ILE A 90 -17.90 5.82 17.82
N PRO A 91 -18.71 4.74 17.74
CA PRO A 91 -18.58 3.61 18.65
C PRO A 91 -17.16 3.04 18.67
N GLU A 92 -16.66 2.72 19.87
CA GLU A 92 -15.30 2.23 20.10
C GLU A 92 -14.96 0.99 19.25
N ARG A 93 -15.90 0.05 19.13
CA ARG A 93 -15.74 -1.14 18.29
C ARG A 93 -15.42 -0.78 16.83
N ALA A 94 -16.08 0.24 16.27
CA ALA A 94 -15.84 0.67 14.90
C ALA A 94 -14.45 1.30 14.73
N LYS A 95 -13.95 2.03 15.73
CA LYS A 95 -12.58 2.58 15.74
C LYS A 95 -11.52 1.47 15.67
N TYR A 96 -11.69 0.42 16.48
CA TYR A 96 -10.81 -0.75 16.44
C TYR A 96 -10.87 -1.51 15.12
N ILE A 97 -12.07 -1.71 14.56
CA ILE A 97 -12.23 -2.34 13.25
C ILE A 97 -11.51 -1.52 12.16
N ARG A 98 -11.66 -0.19 12.18
CA ARG A 98 -10.97 0.70 11.23
C ARG A 98 -9.46 0.56 11.34
N VAL A 99 -8.90 0.71 12.54
CA VAL A 99 -7.44 0.61 12.73
C VAL A 99 -6.90 -0.78 12.34
N MET A 100 -7.62 -1.85 12.65
CA MET A 100 -7.24 -3.21 12.22
C MET A 100 -7.18 -3.31 10.69
N PHE A 101 -8.21 -2.83 9.99
CA PHE A 101 -8.24 -2.86 8.53
C PHE A 101 -7.28 -1.87 7.87
N ASP A 102 -6.99 -0.72 8.49
CA ASP A 102 -5.94 0.19 8.02
C ASP A 102 -4.56 -0.48 8.06
N GLU A 103 -4.26 -1.25 9.10
CA GLU A 103 -2.98 -1.97 9.20
C GLU A 103 -2.94 -3.18 8.25
N ILE A 104 -4.07 -3.88 8.02
CA ILE A 104 -4.18 -4.86 6.92
C ILE A 104 -3.92 -4.18 5.57
N THR A 105 -4.52 -3.02 5.33
CA THR A 105 -4.32 -2.21 4.12
C THR A 105 -2.86 -1.80 3.97
N ARG A 106 -2.19 -1.45 5.07
CA ARG A 106 -0.77 -1.10 5.09
C ARG A 106 0.11 -2.29 4.71
N ILE A 107 -0.16 -3.48 5.27
CA ILE A 107 0.56 -4.71 4.92
C ILE A 107 0.36 -5.03 3.44
N LEU A 108 -0.89 -4.98 2.95
CA LEU A 108 -1.18 -5.08 1.52
C LEU A 108 -0.29 -4.11 0.75
N ASN A 109 -0.38 -2.80 1.01
CA ASN A 109 0.37 -1.79 0.26
C ASN A 109 1.89 -2.08 0.24
N HIS A 110 2.50 -2.39 1.38
CA HIS A 110 3.91 -2.74 1.45
C HIS A 110 4.28 -4.02 0.69
N LEU A 111 3.44 -5.05 0.70
CA LEU A 111 3.65 -6.26 -0.10
C LEU A 111 3.66 -5.96 -1.60
N LEU A 112 2.77 -5.08 -2.10
CA LEU A 112 2.79 -4.70 -3.52
C LEU A 112 4.01 -3.86 -3.84
N TRP A 113 4.33 -2.88 -3.00
CA TRP A 113 5.52 -2.05 -3.18
C TRP A 113 6.78 -2.91 -3.24
N LEU A 114 6.97 -3.82 -2.28
CA LEU A 114 8.14 -4.70 -2.24
C LEU A 114 8.17 -5.62 -3.46
N GLY A 115 7.05 -6.27 -3.80
CA GLY A 115 6.96 -7.18 -4.93
C GLY A 115 7.22 -6.47 -6.27
N ALA A 116 6.57 -5.33 -6.52
CA ALA A 116 6.72 -4.56 -7.76
C ALA A 116 8.12 -3.97 -7.89
N HIS A 117 8.68 -3.41 -6.80
CA HIS A 117 10.04 -2.88 -6.80
C HIS A 117 11.07 -3.99 -7.03
N ALA A 118 10.88 -5.15 -6.39
CA ALA A 118 11.71 -6.32 -6.63
C ALA A 118 11.65 -6.77 -8.09
N LEU A 119 10.45 -6.81 -8.69
CA LEU A 119 10.26 -7.17 -10.08
C LEU A 119 10.99 -6.22 -11.05
N ASP A 120 10.93 -4.91 -10.81
CA ASP A 120 11.61 -3.91 -11.66
C ASP A 120 13.14 -4.03 -11.61
N ILE A 121 13.68 -4.40 -10.45
CA ILE A 121 15.12 -4.66 -10.30
C ILE A 121 15.50 -6.02 -10.93
N GLY A 122 14.56 -6.96 -11.00
CA GLY A 122 14.68 -8.25 -11.68
C GLY A 122 14.40 -9.49 -10.81
N ALA A 123 13.98 -9.32 -9.56
CA ALA A 123 13.68 -10.40 -8.62
C ALA A 123 12.20 -10.84 -8.69
N MET A 124 11.89 -11.71 -9.66
CA MET A 124 10.51 -12.17 -9.93
C MET A 124 9.90 -13.05 -8.82
N SER A 125 10.70 -13.84 -8.10
CA SER A 125 10.17 -14.78 -7.09
C SER A 125 9.46 -14.08 -5.93
N VAL A 126 10.02 -12.97 -5.44
CA VAL A 126 9.44 -12.21 -4.32
C VAL A 126 8.10 -11.60 -4.71
N PHE A 127 7.93 -11.20 -5.97
CA PHE A 127 6.64 -10.72 -6.48
C PHE A 127 5.55 -11.79 -6.36
N LEU A 128 5.83 -13.02 -6.76
CA LEU A 128 4.87 -14.13 -6.67
C LEU A 128 4.53 -14.49 -5.23
N TYR A 129 5.53 -14.47 -4.35
CA TYR A 129 5.28 -14.70 -2.92
C TYR A 129 4.42 -13.57 -2.38
N ALA A 130 4.85 -12.31 -2.45
CA ALA A 130 4.07 -11.18 -1.95
C ALA A 130 2.59 -11.17 -2.42
N PHE A 131 2.32 -11.59 -3.66
CA PHE A 131 0.93 -11.74 -4.14
C PHE A 131 0.16 -12.89 -3.47
N ARG A 132 0.80 -14.03 -3.18
CA ARG A 132 0.21 -15.13 -2.39
C ARG A 132 -0.30 -14.63 -1.04
N GLU A 133 0.53 -13.92 -0.26
CA GLU A 133 0.10 -13.36 1.04
C GLU A 133 -0.96 -12.25 0.86
N ARG A 134 -0.92 -11.50 -0.24
CA ARG A 134 -1.96 -10.50 -0.53
C ARG A 134 -3.33 -11.13 -0.80
N GLU A 135 -3.40 -12.31 -1.41
CA GLU A 135 -4.68 -12.96 -1.67
C GLU A 135 -5.43 -13.30 -0.37
N ASP A 136 -4.72 -13.78 0.67
CA ASP A 136 -5.31 -14.04 2.00
C ASP A 136 -5.97 -12.77 2.58
N LEU A 137 -5.29 -11.62 2.46
CA LEU A 137 -5.80 -10.34 2.96
C LEU A 137 -6.93 -9.77 2.08
N MET A 138 -6.91 -10.04 0.76
CA MET A 138 -8.01 -9.69 -0.14
C MET A 138 -9.28 -10.52 0.16
N ASP A 139 -9.12 -11.76 0.64
CA ASP A 139 -10.26 -12.57 1.11
C ASP A 139 -10.92 -11.95 2.35
N CYS A 140 -10.14 -11.29 3.22
CA CYS A 140 -10.69 -10.52 4.34
C CYS A 140 -11.54 -9.33 3.86
N TYR A 141 -11.12 -8.66 2.79
CA TYR A 141 -11.87 -7.55 2.19
C TYR A 141 -13.18 -8.06 1.59
N GLU A 142 -13.14 -9.20 0.92
CA GLU A 142 -14.31 -9.83 0.34
C GLU A 142 -15.30 -10.27 1.43
N ALA A 143 -14.81 -10.88 2.51
CA ALA A 143 -15.64 -11.31 3.63
C ALA A 143 -16.41 -10.15 4.28
N VAL A 144 -15.79 -8.97 4.37
CA VAL A 144 -16.36 -7.80 5.06
C VAL A 144 -17.11 -6.85 4.14
N SER A 145 -16.71 -6.71 2.88
CA SER A 145 -17.30 -5.75 1.94
C SER A 145 -18.09 -6.41 0.80
N GLY A 146 -17.95 -7.72 0.59
CA GLY A 146 -18.48 -8.43 -0.57
C GLY A 146 -17.71 -8.17 -1.87
N THR A 147 -16.61 -7.42 -1.80
CA THR A 147 -15.74 -7.10 -2.93
C THR A 147 -14.28 -7.26 -2.53
N ARG A 148 -13.41 -7.64 -3.47
CA ARG A 148 -11.98 -7.85 -3.16
C ARG A 148 -11.19 -6.55 -2.98
N MET A 149 -11.50 -5.51 -3.77
CA MET A 149 -10.72 -4.26 -3.76
C MET A 149 -11.52 -3.04 -3.29
N HIS A 150 -12.47 -2.57 -4.09
CA HIS A 150 -13.22 -1.34 -3.81
C HIS A 150 -14.36 -1.61 -2.82
N ALA A 151 -14.00 -1.63 -1.53
CA ALA A 151 -14.84 -2.07 -0.44
C ALA A 151 -15.99 -1.10 -0.13
N THR A 152 -15.75 0.22 -0.16
CA THR A 152 -16.69 1.24 0.33
C THR A 152 -17.30 0.90 1.70
N TYR A 153 -16.45 0.36 2.57
CA TYR A 153 -16.80 -0.25 3.84
C TYR A 153 -16.89 0.79 4.96
N TYR A 154 -16.00 1.79 4.95
CA TYR A 154 -16.08 2.88 5.92
C TYR A 154 -17.14 3.88 5.47
N ARG A 155 -17.96 4.29 6.43
CA ARG A 155 -19.04 5.24 6.22
C ARG A 155 -19.01 6.28 7.34
N PRO A 156 -19.44 7.53 7.08
CA PRO A 156 -19.62 8.51 8.15
C PRO A 156 -20.49 7.94 9.26
N GLY A 157 -19.94 7.89 10.48
CA GLY A 157 -20.55 7.26 11.66
C GLY A 157 -19.98 5.89 12.04
N GLY A 158 -18.95 5.38 11.36
CA GLY A 158 -18.27 4.13 11.71
C GLY A 158 -18.04 3.19 10.51
N VAL A 159 -18.56 1.98 10.61
CA VAL A 159 -18.41 0.93 9.59
C VAL A 159 -19.78 0.52 9.06
N PHE A 160 -19.85 0.11 7.79
CA PHE A 160 -21.12 -0.24 7.13
C PHE A 160 -21.82 -1.46 7.75
N ARG A 161 -21.04 -2.48 8.12
CA ARG A 161 -21.50 -3.70 8.79
C ARG A 161 -20.44 -4.18 9.77
N ASP A 162 -20.81 -5.04 10.71
CA ASP A 162 -19.84 -5.67 11.61
C ASP A 162 -19.08 -6.82 10.90
N LEU A 163 -18.02 -7.30 11.54
CA LEU A 163 -17.22 -8.44 11.08
C LEU A 163 -18.10 -9.70 10.96
N PRO A 164 -17.88 -10.55 9.93
CA PRO A 164 -18.60 -11.79 9.79
C PRO A 164 -18.21 -12.78 10.91
N ASN A 165 -19.21 -13.46 11.46
CA ASN A 165 -19.00 -14.51 12.46
C ASN A 165 -18.34 -15.77 11.89
N GLN A 166 -18.35 -15.95 10.57
CA GLN A 166 -17.71 -17.06 9.90
C GLN A 166 -17.12 -16.61 8.57
N MET A 167 -15.93 -17.10 8.25
CA MET A 167 -15.32 -16.85 6.94
C MET A 167 -16.09 -17.56 5.82
N PRO A 168 -16.31 -16.90 4.66
CA PRO A 168 -16.88 -17.55 3.49
C PRO A 168 -16.01 -18.73 3.05
N LYS A 169 -16.61 -19.91 2.89
CA LYS A 169 -15.92 -21.12 2.45
C LYS A 169 -15.97 -21.27 0.93
N TYR A 170 -14.94 -21.88 0.37
CA TYR A 170 -14.96 -22.27 -1.04
C TYR A 170 -15.98 -23.40 -1.27
N GLU A 171 -16.86 -23.19 -2.23
CA GLU A 171 -17.86 -24.17 -2.64
C GLU A 171 -17.32 -25.12 -3.72
N LYS A 172 -17.96 -26.29 -3.82
CA LYS A 172 -17.63 -27.28 -4.84
C LYS A 172 -17.97 -26.75 -6.23
N SER A 173 -16.98 -26.73 -7.11
CA SER A 173 -17.15 -26.41 -8.53
C SER A 173 -16.98 -27.66 -9.39
N GLN A 174 -17.30 -27.56 -10.69
CA GLN A 174 -17.09 -28.67 -11.64
C GLN A 174 -15.61 -29.05 -11.82
N ILE A 175 -14.67 -28.19 -11.39
CA ILE A 175 -13.24 -28.30 -11.66
C ILE A 175 -12.45 -28.67 -10.39
N ARG A 176 -13.00 -28.46 -9.18
CA ARG A 176 -12.28 -28.64 -7.92
C ARG A 176 -12.70 -29.94 -7.22
N GLU A 177 -11.72 -30.79 -6.92
CA GLU A 177 -11.94 -32.01 -6.14
C GLU A 177 -12.16 -31.69 -4.65
N THR A 178 -12.81 -32.62 -3.95
CA THR A 178 -13.21 -32.42 -2.54
C THR A 178 -12.00 -32.26 -1.60
N SER A 179 -10.88 -32.95 -1.85
CA SER A 179 -9.68 -32.89 -1.00
C SER A 179 -8.95 -31.55 -1.06
N GLU A 180 -8.95 -30.89 -2.23
CA GLU A 180 -8.39 -29.55 -2.40
C GLU A 180 -9.28 -28.50 -1.70
N LEU A 181 -10.60 -28.68 -1.72
CA LEU A 181 -11.54 -27.78 -1.04
C LEU A 181 -11.38 -27.83 0.48
N ASP A 182 -11.19 -29.02 1.05
CA ASP A 182 -10.94 -29.17 2.48
C ASP A 182 -9.68 -28.39 2.86
N SER A 183 -8.59 -28.55 2.10
CA SER A 183 -7.32 -27.86 2.32
C SER A 183 -7.44 -26.33 2.27
N LEU A 184 -8.20 -25.79 1.31
CA LEU A 184 -8.43 -24.35 1.15
C LEU A 184 -9.36 -23.76 2.24
N ASN A 185 -10.13 -24.61 2.91
CA ASN A 185 -11.09 -24.18 3.93
C ASN A 185 -10.59 -24.42 5.36
N ILE A 186 -9.41 -25.03 5.57
CA ILE A 186 -8.85 -25.32 6.90
C ILE A 186 -8.83 -24.07 7.79
N ASN A 187 -8.32 -22.95 7.28
CA ASN A 187 -8.25 -21.70 8.02
C ASN A 187 -9.54 -20.87 7.98
N ARG A 188 -10.59 -21.35 7.28
CA ARG A 188 -11.88 -20.67 7.09
C ARG A 188 -13.00 -21.28 7.94
N GLU A 189 -12.69 -22.16 8.88
CA GLU A 189 -13.70 -22.78 9.74
C GLU A 189 -14.24 -21.82 10.81
N GLY A 190 -13.38 -20.93 11.29
CA GLY A 190 -13.68 -19.95 12.34
C GLY A 190 -14.20 -18.60 11.84
N THR A 191 -14.08 -17.60 12.73
CA THR A 191 -14.38 -16.19 12.49
C THR A 191 -13.32 -15.53 11.61
N LEU A 192 -13.58 -14.30 11.16
CA LEU A 192 -12.55 -13.49 10.51
C LEU A 192 -11.31 -13.28 11.39
N LEU A 193 -11.50 -13.17 12.71
CA LEU A 193 -10.39 -12.95 13.63
C LEU A 193 -9.49 -14.19 13.73
N ASP A 194 -10.08 -15.39 13.74
CA ASP A 194 -9.33 -16.66 13.73
C ASP A 194 -8.52 -16.79 12.43
N PHE A 195 -9.09 -16.36 11.29
CA PHE A 195 -8.38 -16.34 10.01
C PHE A 195 -7.21 -15.34 10.01
N LEU A 196 -7.40 -14.15 10.57
CA LEU A 196 -6.35 -13.15 10.72
C LEU A 196 -5.26 -13.59 11.70
N GLU A 197 -5.62 -14.31 12.75
CA GLU A 197 -4.68 -14.89 13.72
C GLU A 197 -3.76 -15.91 13.03
N ASP A 198 -4.31 -16.85 12.25
CA ASP A 198 -3.52 -17.78 11.43
C ASP A 198 -2.57 -17.04 10.47
N PHE A 199 -3.05 -15.98 9.81
CA PHE A 199 -2.21 -15.16 8.95
C PHE A 199 -1.04 -14.53 9.73
N VAL A 200 -1.32 -13.90 10.87
CA VAL A 200 -0.30 -13.21 11.69
C VAL A 200 0.72 -14.18 12.28
N GLU A 201 0.32 -15.43 12.60
CA GLU A 201 1.27 -16.45 13.07
C GLU A 201 2.23 -16.94 11.98
N ARG A 202 1.76 -16.99 10.72
CA ARG A 202 2.56 -17.44 9.57
C ARG A 202 3.39 -16.32 8.96
N PHE A 203 2.87 -15.10 8.92
CA PHE A 203 3.43 -13.98 8.16
C PHE A 203 4.88 -13.62 8.51
N PRO A 204 5.34 -13.65 9.78
CA PRO A 204 6.75 -13.40 10.11
C PRO A 204 7.73 -14.33 9.37
N LYS A 205 7.38 -15.61 9.21
CA LYS A 205 8.21 -16.56 8.46
C LYS A 205 8.26 -16.20 6.96
N CYS A 206 7.17 -15.67 6.42
CA CYS A 206 7.15 -15.17 5.04
C CYS A 206 8.05 -13.93 4.89
N ILE A 207 8.08 -13.04 5.89
CA ILE A 207 9.02 -11.91 5.91
C ILE A 207 10.46 -12.40 5.94
N ASP A 208 10.79 -13.38 6.79
CA ASP A 208 12.13 -13.99 6.84
C ASP A 208 12.55 -14.55 5.47
N GLU A 209 11.62 -15.20 4.74
CA GLU A 209 11.88 -15.68 3.37
C GLU A 209 12.23 -14.52 2.41
N TYR A 210 11.53 -13.40 2.48
CA TYR A 210 11.82 -12.24 1.64
C TYR A 210 13.16 -11.59 2.00
N GLU A 211 13.45 -11.44 3.29
CA GLU A 211 14.70 -10.86 3.76
C GLU A 211 15.91 -11.72 3.37
N ASN A 212 15.79 -13.04 3.47
CA ASN A 212 16.82 -13.98 3.01
C ASN A 212 17.12 -13.83 1.52
N LEU A 213 16.12 -13.50 0.70
CA LEU A 213 16.28 -13.32 -0.75
C LEU A 213 16.82 -11.93 -1.14
N LEU A 214 16.48 -10.90 -0.38
CA LEU A 214 16.75 -9.50 -0.75
C LEU A 214 17.75 -8.80 0.18
N THR A 215 17.55 -8.83 1.49
CA THR A 215 18.22 -7.95 2.45
C THR A 215 19.74 -8.06 2.39
N ASP A 216 20.29 -9.28 2.39
CA ASP A 216 21.74 -9.52 2.31
C ASP A 216 22.26 -9.85 0.91
N ASN A 217 21.38 -9.81 -0.08
CA ASN A 217 21.75 -10.10 -1.45
C ASN A 217 22.65 -8.98 -2.02
N ARG A 218 23.84 -9.37 -2.50
CA ARG A 218 24.83 -8.44 -3.06
C ARG A 218 24.30 -7.65 -4.25
N ILE A 219 23.52 -8.30 -5.13
CA ILE A 219 22.94 -7.65 -6.32
C ILE A 219 21.90 -6.62 -5.87
N TRP A 220 21.06 -6.98 -4.89
CA TRP A 220 20.08 -6.06 -4.32
C TRP A 220 20.74 -4.83 -3.71
N LYS A 221 21.76 -5.02 -2.85
CA LYS A 221 22.52 -3.92 -2.25
C LYS A 221 23.19 -3.04 -3.32
N GLN A 222 23.83 -3.62 -4.33
CA GLN A 222 24.45 -2.86 -5.43
C GLN A 222 23.45 -2.00 -6.22
N ARG A 223 22.17 -2.38 -6.26
CA ARG A 223 21.12 -1.69 -7.02
C ARG A 223 20.25 -0.75 -6.20
N THR A 224 20.43 -0.72 -4.87
CA THR A 224 19.60 0.09 -3.95
C THR A 224 20.41 0.98 -3.03
N VAL A 225 21.64 0.60 -2.68
CA VAL A 225 22.49 1.37 -1.76
C VAL A 225 23.15 2.54 -2.50
N GLY A 226 23.01 3.74 -1.94
CA GLY A 226 23.59 4.96 -2.50
C GLY A 226 22.82 5.55 -3.69
N ILE A 227 21.62 5.05 -3.96
CA ILE A 227 20.75 5.53 -5.05
C ILE A 227 19.61 6.36 -4.47
N GLY A 228 19.34 7.50 -5.11
CA GLY A 228 18.21 8.38 -4.77
C GLY A 228 18.38 9.16 -3.46
N VAL A 229 19.62 9.33 -2.97
CA VAL A 229 19.98 9.95 -1.67
C VAL A 229 19.32 11.33 -1.48
N VAL A 230 18.58 11.51 -0.38
CA VAL A 230 17.92 12.77 0.01
C VAL A 230 18.17 13.08 1.48
N ASP A 231 18.72 14.26 1.75
CA ASP A 231 18.94 14.77 3.10
C ASP A 231 17.63 15.21 3.77
N ALA A 232 17.62 15.23 5.11
CA ALA A 232 16.44 15.59 5.91
C ALA A 232 15.86 16.97 5.55
N ASP A 233 16.70 18.00 5.47
CA ASP A 233 16.26 19.37 5.16
C ASP A 233 15.64 19.43 3.76
N ARG A 234 16.25 18.74 2.78
CA ARG A 234 15.74 18.69 1.42
C ARG A 234 14.42 17.94 1.32
N ALA A 235 14.28 16.84 2.05
CA ALA A 235 13.03 16.08 2.13
C ALA A 235 11.89 16.96 2.66
N ILE A 236 12.16 17.79 3.67
CA ILE A 236 11.18 18.74 4.23
C ILE A 236 10.85 19.84 3.22
N GLU A 237 11.85 20.46 2.59
CA GLU A 237 11.64 21.49 1.56
C GLU A 237 10.78 21.00 0.39
N LEU A 238 10.97 19.75 -0.02
CA LEU A 238 10.21 19.11 -1.09
C LEU A 238 8.83 18.59 -0.66
N GLY A 239 8.49 18.70 0.64
CA GLY A 239 7.22 18.23 1.18
C GLY A 239 7.08 16.70 1.22
N PHE A 240 8.18 15.96 1.33
CA PHE A 240 8.14 14.50 1.46
C PHE A 240 7.50 14.08 2.79
N THR A 241 6.80 12.94 2.77
CA THR A 241 6.12 12.38 3.94
C THR A 241 6.32 10.87 4.04
N GLY A 242 5.86 10.26 5.13
CA GLY A 242 5.83 8.81 5.30
C GLY A 242 7.22 8.17 5.21
N PRO A 243 7.37 7.06 4.45
CA PRO A 243 8.66 6.37 4.31
C PRO A 243 9.77 7.28 3.80
N MET A 244 9.53 8.13 2.78
CA MET A 244 10.59 8.99 2.24
C MET A 244 11.19 9.92 3.29
N LEU A 245 10.35 10.51 4.14
CA LEU A 245 10.79 11.40 5.22
C LEU A 245 11.54 10.64 6.33
N ARG A 246 11.04 9.46 6.72
CA ARG A 246 11.69 8.60 7.73
C ARG A 246 13.01 8.01 7.26
N GLY A 247 13.14 7.74 5.96
CA GLY A 247 14.36 7.22 5.33
C GLY A 247 15.50 8.22 5.32
N SER A 248 15.16 9.51 5.26
CA SER A 248 16.09 10.63 5.42
C SER A 248 16.43 10.94 6.89
N GLY A 249 15.95 10.15 7.85
CA GLY A 249 16.31 10.27 9.28
C GLY A 249 15.35 11.12 10.13
N VAL A 250 14.24 11.60 9.57
CA VAL A 250 13.27 12.42 10.32
C VAL A 250 12.23 11.54 11.00
N ALA A 251 12.17 11.60 12.35
CA ALA A 251 11.26 10.83 13.18
C ALA A 251 9.82 11.39 13.16
N TRP A 252 9.13 11.25 12.02
CA TRP A 252 7.77 11.76 11.81
C TRP A 252 6.79 10.66 11.35
N ASP A 253 5.73 10.46 12.13
CA ASP A 253 4.59 9.60 11.78
C ASP A 253 3.33 10.15 12.47
N LEU A 254 2.26 10.31 11.69
CA LEU A 254 1.00 10.88 12.18
C LEU A 254 0.39 10.04 13.30
N ARG A 255 0.49 8.70 13.23
CA ARG A 255 -0.13 7.79 14.21
C ARG A 255 0.45 7.93 15.63
N LYS A 256 1.65 8.49 15.77
CA LYS A 256 2.26 8.82 17.08
C LYS A 256 2.21 10.29 17.42
N LYS A 257 2.45 11.18 16.45
CA LYS A 257 2.55 12.63 16.70
C LYS A 257 1.19 13.31 16.79
N GLN A 258 0.23 12.84 16.01
CA GLN A 258 -1.14 13.34 15.93
C GLN A 258 -2.09 12.13 15.82
N PRO A 259 -2.16 11.30 16.89
CA PRO A 259 -2.89 10.05 16.84
C PRO A 259 -4.37 10.31 16.53
N TYR A 260 -4.94 9.45 15.71
CA TYR A 260 -6.36 9.38 15.39
C TYR A 260 -6.91 8.01 15.80
N GLU A 261 -8.24 7.91 15.90
CA GLU A 261 -8.94 6.71 16.35
C GLU A 261 -8.41 6.14 17.67
N VAL A 262 -7.77 4.96 17.63
CA VAL A 262 -7.25 4.25 18.82
C VAL A 262 -5.73 4.01 18.77
N TYR A 263 -5.01 4.66 17.84
CA TYR A 263 -3.56 4.48 17.69
C TYR A 263 -2.75 4.90 18.93
N ASP A 264 -3.27 5.82 19.73
CA ASP A 264 -2.69 6.24 21.02
C ASP A 264 -2.69 5.13 22.08
N ARG A 265 -3.57 4.14 21.94
CA ARG A 265 -3.72 3.00 22.86
C ARG A 265 -2.89 1.78 22.42
N LEU A 266 -2.23 1.83 21.26
CA LEU A 266 -1.49 0.72 20.69
C LEU A 266 0.03 0.89 20.89
N GLY A 267 0.67 -0.18 21.37
CA GLY A 267 2.12 -0.28 21.47
C GLY A 267 2.74 -0.67 20.13
N PHE A 268 3.54 0.23 19.54
CA PHE A 268 4.30 -0.03 18.32
C PHE A 268 5.43 0.98 18.18
N ASP A 269 6.47 0.61 17.43
CA ASP A 269 7.62 1.45 17.12
C ASP A 269 7.60 1.91 15.66
N ILE A 270 8.40 2.93 15.35
CA ILE A 270 8.51 3.49 14.00
C ILE A 270 9.95 3.29 13.51
N PRO A 271 10.15 2.61 12.37
CA PRO A 271 11.48 2.49 11.77
C PRO A 271 11.95 3.83 11.23
N ILE A 272 13.19 4.20 11.55
CA ILE A 272 13.86 5.43 11.10
C ILE A 272 15.16 5.03 10.40
N GLY A 273 15.40 5.58 9.22
CA GLY A 273 16.65 5.38 8.48
C GLY A 273 17.82 6.00 9.24
N LYS A 274 18.86 5.21 9.52
CA LYS A 274 20.09 5.68 10.20
C LYS A 274 21.17 6.16 9.22
N THR A 275 21.11 5.70 7.98
CA THR A 275 22.03 6.08 6.90
C THR A 275 21.22 6.89 5.89
N VAL A 276 21.80 7.90 5.25
CA VAL A 276 21.15 8.78 4.25
C VAL A 276 20.71 7.95 3.03
N ILE A 277 19.63 7.20 3.19
CA ILE A 277 19.10 6.13 2.32
C ILE A 277 19.80 4.80 2.44
N HIS A 278 19.14 3.86 3.12
CA HIS A 278 18.93 2.52 2.59
C HIS A 278 17.42 2.32 2.57
N MET A 279 16.90 1.89 1.42
CA MET A 279 15.50 1.57 1.17
C MET A 279 14.84 0.96 2.41
N ILE A 280 13.78 1.60 2.90
CA ILE A 280 13.10 1.18 4.13
C ILE A 280 12.38 -0.12 3.83
N VAL A 281 12.94 -1.22 4.31
CA VAL A 281 12.11 -2.35 4.71
C VAL A 281 11.44 -1.89 6.00
N ILE A 282 10.13 -1.67 5.93
CA ILE A 282 9.27 -1.28 7.06
C ILE A 282 8.90 -2.54 7.82
#